data_AF-A0A7Z1HJP8-F1
#
_entry.id   AF-A0A7Z1HJP8-F1
#
_cell.length_a   1.000
_cell.length_b   1.000
_cell.length_c   1.000
_cell.angle_alpha   90.00
_cell.angle_beta   90.00
_cell.angle_gamma   90.00
#
_symmetry.space_group_name_H-M   'P 1'
#
loop_
_entity.id
_entity.type
_entity.pdbx_description
1 polymer ?
#
loop_
_entity_poly.entity_id
_entity_poly.type
_entity_poly.pdbx_seq_one_letter_code
_entity_poly.pdbx_strand_id
1 'polypeptide(L)'
;MATHKVTGEFSVKLNPIEGYAKGIDGVNLGRMSIDKTFTGELDATSTGEMLSAMTTTQGSAGYVAIEQVVGTLAGKQGSFVLQHFGSMDKGQDSLILNVIPDSGSNELTGLSGKMAIRIEGGNHFYDFEYQL
;
A
#
# COMPACT_ATOMS: atom_id res chain seq x y z
N MET A 1 12.88 11.96 -16.54
CA MET A 1 11.49 11.89 -17.04
C MET A 1 10.65 12.92 -16.30
N ALA A 2 9.51 13.33 -16.84
CA ALA A 2 8.62 14.27 -16.15
C ALA A 2 7.97 13.58 -14.94
N THR A 3 7.75 14.33 -13.86
CA THR A 3 6.99 13.83 -12.71
C THR A 3 5.50 14.06 -12.95
N HIS A 4 4.70 13.00 -12.81
CA HIS A 4 3.25 12.99 -12.94
C HIS A 4 2.60 12.85 -11.56
N LYS A 5 1.37 13.35 -11.42
CA LYS A 5 0.56 13.22 -10.20
C LYS A 5 -0.85 12.83 -10.58
N VAL A 6 -1.34 11.77 -9.97
CA VAL A 6 -2.72 11.30 -10.11
C VAL A 6 -3.32 11.07 -8.72
N THR A 7 -4.62 11.28 -8.60
CA THR A 7 -5.35 11.07 -7.34
C THR A 7 -6.65 10.34 -7.61
N GLY A 8 -7.10 9.53 -6.67
CA GLY A 8 -8.38 8.85 -6.80
C GLY A 8 -8.77 8.11 -5.54
N GLU A 9 -9.85 7.34 -5.64
CA GLU A 9 -10.37 6.53 -4.54
C GLU A 9 -9.85 5.10 -4.62
N PHE A 10 -9.79 4.44 -3.48
CA PHE A 10 -9.65 2.99 -3.46
C PHE A 10 -10.47 2.36 -2.34
N SER A 11 -10.79 1.09 -2.52
CA SER A 11 -11.35 0.25 -1.46
C SER A 11 -10.32 -0.81 -1.08
N VAL A 12 -10.33 -1.23 0.18
CA VAL A 12 -9.45 -2.26 0.70
C VAL A 12 -10.24 -3.28 1.50
N LYS A 13 -9.96 -4.55 1.26
CA LYS A 13 -10.44 -5.68 2.05
C LYS A 13 -9.23 -6.38 2.68
N LEU A 14 -9.28 -6.54 3.98
CA LEU A 14 -8.26 -7.25 4.75
C LEU A 14 -8.86 -8.53 5.34
N ASN A 15 -8.19 -9.67 5.13
CA ASN A 15 -8.61 -10.93 5.73
C ASN A 15 -7.47 -11.50 6.59
N PRO A 16 -7.73 -11.91 7.83
CA PRO A 16 -6.70 -12.53 8.67
C PRO A 16 -6.12 -13.80 8.00
N ILE A 17 -4.80 -13.93 8.05
CA ILE A 17 -4.10 -15.17 7.73
C ILE A 17 -3.31 -15.62 8.96
N GLU A 18 -3.17 -16.92 9.17
CA GLU A 18 -2.35 -17.45 10.25
C GLU A 18 -0.89 -16.96 10.13
N GLY A 19 -0.41 -16.22 11.12
CA GLY A 19 0.98 -15.78 11.21
C GLY A 19 1.90 -16.88 11.74
N TYR A 20 3.17 -16.89 11.31
CA TYR A 20 4.15 -17.85 11.82
C TYR A 20 4.61 -17.53 13.26
N ALA A 21 4.97 -16.27 13.50
CA ALA A 21 5.49 -15.82 14.79
C ALA A 21 4.35 -15.44 15.74
N LYS A 22 4.55 -15.66 17.03
CA LYS A 22 3.68 -15.17 18.10
C LYS A 22 4.38 -14.03 18.83
N GLY A 23 3.64 -12.96 19.09
CA GLY A 23 4.14 -11.89 19.94
C GLY A 23 4.27 -12.35 21.40
N ILE A 24 5.21 -11.72 22.12
CA ILE A 24 5.46 -11.92 23.54
C ILE A 24 5.36 -10.56 24.25
N ASP A 25 5.30 -10.57 25.58
CA ASP A 25 5.28 -9.35 26.41
C ASP A 25 4.18 -8.34 26.01
N GLY A 26 3.03 -8.87 25.58
CA GLY A 26 1.85 -8.09 25.19
C GLY A 26 1.90 -7.53 23.77
N VAL A 27 2.94 -7.80 22.99
CA VAL A 27 2.95 -7.51 21.54
C VAL A 27 1.99 -8.46 20.83
N ASN A 28 1.16 -7.92 19.93
CA ASN A 28 0.32 -8.72 19.05
C ASN A 28 0.88 -8.67 17.62
N LEU A 29 1.26 -9.82 17.08
CA LEU A 29 1.71 -9.96 15.69
C LEU A 29 0.55 -10.43 14.82
N GLY A 30 0.35 -9.78 13.67
CA GLY A 30 -0.70 -10.11 12.71
C GLY A 30 -0.15 -10.38 11.31
N ARG A 31 -0.86 -11.23 10.56
CA ARG A 31 -0.71 -11.39 9.11
C ARG A 31 -2.08 -11.26 8.45
N MET A 32 -2.16 -10.55 7.33
CA MET A 32 -3.42 -10.32 6.61
C MET A 32 -3.20 -10.42 5.10
N SER A 33 -4.20 -10.94 4.39
CA SER A 33 -4.32 -10.73 2.94
C SER A 33 -4.81 -9.32 2.68
N ILE A 34 -4.40 -8.76 1.56
CA ILE A 34 -4.87 -7.47 1.05
C ILE A 34 -5.49 -7.73 -0.31
N ASP A 35 -6.72 -7.25 -0.49
CA ASP A 35 -7.34 -7.07 -1.80
C ASP A 35 -7.74 -5.60 -1.92
N LYS A 36 -7.28 -4.89 -2.96
CA LYS A 36 -7.74 -3.51 -3.23
C LYS A 36 -8.30 -3.35 -4.62
N THR A 37 -9.17 -2.36 -4.74
CA THR A 37 -9.64 -1.83 -6.02
C THR A 37 -9.43 -0.33 -6.02
N PHE A 38 -8.68 0.17 -6.99
CA PHE A 38 -8.41 1.58 -7.23
C PHE A 38 -9.28 2.08 -8.39
N THR A 39 -9.78 3.31 -8.30
CA THR A 39 -10.56 3.95 -9.36
C THR A 39 -10.00 5.33 -9.71
N GLY A 40 -10.34 5.82 -10.90
CA GLY A 40 -9.84 7.10 -11.43
C GLY A 40 -8.73 6.88 -12.46
N GLU A 41 -7.67 7.69 -12.39
CA GLU A 41 -6.55 7.56 -13.33
C GLU A 41 -5.68 6.32 -13.05
N LEU A 42 -5.68 5.80 -11.83
CA LEU A 42 -5.30 4.42 -11.53
C LEU A 42 -6.58 3.59 -11.43
N ASP A 43 -6.93 2.89 -12.51
CA ASP A 43 -8.03 1.93 -12.57
C ASP A 43 -7.42 0.52 -12.55
N ALA A 44 -7.37 -0.07 -11.35
CA ALA A 44 -6.59 -1.27 -11.10
C ALA A 44 -7.12 -2.07 -9.91
N THR A 45 -6.74 -3.34 -9.86
CA THR A 45 -6.86 -4.15 -8.64
C THR A 45 -5.48 -4.50 -8.11
N SER A 46 -5.40 -4.81 -6.83
CA SER A 46 -4.18 -5.36 -6.24
C SER A 46 -4.45 -6.49 -5.27
N THR A 47 -3.47 -7.37 -5.16
CA THR A 47 -3.43 -8.43 -4.15
C THR A 47 -2.07 -8.46 -3.48
N GLY A 48 -2.05 -8.77 -2.19
CA GLY A 48 -0.82 -8.77 -1.41
C GLY A 48 -1.00 -9.31 0.00
N GLU A 49 0.04 -9.16 0.80
CA GLU A 49 0.03 -9.52 2.21
C GLU A 49 0.62 -8.42 3.07
N MET A 50 0.11 -8.33 4.30
CA MET A 50 0.58 -7.45 5.36
C MET A 50 1.07 -8.27 6.55
N LEU A 51 2.16 -7.81 7.16
CA LEU A 51 2.54 -8.17 8.52
C LEU A 51 2.41 -6.94 9.42
N SER A 52 1.88 -7.13 10.62
CA SER A 52 1.71 -6.06 11.60
C SER A 52 2.21 -6.44 12.98
N ALA A 53 2.58 -5.44 13.76
CA ALA A 53 2.91 -5.55 15.17
C ALA A 53 2.22 -4.43 15.94
N MET A 54 1.27 -4.78 16.81
CA MET A 54 0.66 -3.85 17.75
C MET A 54 1.35 -3.97 19.10
N THR A 55 1.74 -2.83 19.67
CA THR A 55 2.39 -2.80 20.98
C THR A 55 1.37 -2.67 22.11
N THR A 56 1.83 -2.77 23.36
CA THR A 56 1.02 -2.48 24.55
C THR A 56 0.73 -0.98 24.72
N THR A 57 1.45 -0.10 24.00
CA THR A 57 1.24 1.35 24.06
C THR A 57 0.19 1.75 23.04
N GLN A 58 -0.90 2.36 23.53
CA GLN A 58 -1.99 2.84 22.69
C GLN A 58 -1.47 3.75 21.57
N GLY A 59 -1.96 3.51 20.35
CA GLY A 59 -1.54 4.27 19.17
C GLY A 59 -0.11 4.00 18.69
N SER A 60 0.58 2.98 19.23
CA SER A 60 1.92 2.58 18.78
C SER A 60 1.91 1.20 18.14
N ALA A 61 2.30 1.13 16.88
CA ALA A 61 2.27 -0.08 16.06
C ALA A 61 3.18 0.08 14.84
N GLY A 62 3.47 -1.03 14.17
CA GLY A 62 4.17 -1.04 12.88
C GLY A 62 3.52 -2.03 11.92
N TYR A 63 3.71 -1.79 10.62
CA TYR A 63 3.33 -2.74 9.60
C TYR A 63 4.23 -2.67 8.37
N VAL A 64 4.28 -3.77 7.63
CA VAL A 64 4.89 -3.86 6.30
C VAL A 64 3.93 -4.60 5.38
N ALA A 65 3.96 -4.27 4.11
CA ALA A 65 3.16 -4.97 3.10
C ALA A 65 3.83 -4.92 1.74
N ILE A 66 3.55 -5.92 0.92
CA ILE A 66 3.87 -5.93 -0.50
C ILE A 66 2.60 -6.33 -1.24
N GLU A 67 2.26 -5.57 -2.28
CA GLU A 67 1.10 -5.85 -3.14
C GLU A 67 1.43 -5.68 -4.62
N GLN A 68 0.93 -6.60 -5.45
CA GLN A 68 0.99 -6.52 -6.90
C GLN A 68 -0.26 -5.80 -7.40
N VAL A 69 -0.05 -4.67 -8.06
CA VAL A 69 -1.10 -3.90 -8.73
C VAL A 69 -1.16 -4.32 -10.20
N VAL A 70 -2.37 -4.51 -10.75
CA VAL A 70 -2.62 -4.85 -12.15
C VAL A 70 -3.79 -4.02 -12.66
N GLY A 71 -3.59 -3.30 -13.77
CA GLY A 71 -4.61 -2.42 -14.34
C GLY A 71 -4.02 -1.35 -15.25
N THR A 72 -4.67 -0.19 -15.27
CA THR A 72 -4.24 0.95 -16.07
C THR A 72 -3.84 2.14 -15.20
N LEU A 73 -2.77 2.83 -15.59
CA LEU A 73 -2.32 4.09 -14.99
C LEU A 73 -2.28 5.16 -16.08
N ALA A 74 -3.11 6.20 -15.97
CA ALA A 74 -3.29 7.23 -16.99
C ALA A 74 -3.49 6.63 -18.40
N GLY A 75 -4.28 5.56 -18.48
CA GLY A 75 -4.58 4.83 -19.71
C GLY A 75 -3.52 3.84 -20.19
N LYS A 76 -2.38 3.70 -19.49
CA LYS A 76 -1.32 2.73 -19.82
C LYS A 76 -1.53 1.41 -19.09
N GLN A 77 -1.66 0.31 -19.82
CA GLN A 77 -1.90 -1.01 -19.26
C GLN A 77 -0.60 -1.67 -18.78
N GLY A 78 -0.63 -2.21 -17.57
CA GLY A 78 0.48 -2.98 -17.04
C GLY A 78 0.25 -3.49 -15.63
N SER A 79 1.35 -3.79 -14.96
CA SER A 79 1.39 -4.16 -13.56
C SER A 79 2.62 -3.56 -12.89
N PHE A 80 2.59 -3.38 -11.58
CA PHE A 80 3.74 -2.94 -10.77
C PHE A 80 3.53 -3.36 -9.31
N VAL A 81 4.59 -3.38 -8.51
CA VAL A 81 4.52 -3.78 -7.10
C VAL A 81 4.71 -2.57 -6.20
N LEU A 82 3.84 -2.42 -5.21
CA LEU A 82 3.99 -1.44 -4.14
C LEU A 82 4.55 -2.11 -2.87
N GLN A 83 5.48 -1.43 -2.20
CA GLN A 83 6.00 -1.83 -0.90
C GLN A 83 5.69 -0.78 0.14
N HIS A 84 5.21 -1.23 1.30
CA HIS A 84 4.79 -0.41 2.42
C HIS A 84 5.72 -0.61 3.61
N PHE A 85 6.01 0.47 4.30
CA PHE A 85 6.62 0.49 5.61
C PHE A 85 5.92 1.56 6.46
N GLY A 86 5.06 1.11 7.36
CA GLY A 86 4.27 1.98 8.22
C GLY A 86 4.71 1.88 9.67
N SER A 87 4.75 3.03 10.35
CA SER A 87 4.99 3.13 11.79
C SER A 87 4.01 4.12 12.41
N MET A 88 3.60 3.83 13.64
CA MET A 88 2.79 4.70 14.47
C MET A 88 3.52 4.87 15.80
N ASP A 89 3.81 6.11 16.19
CA ASP A 89 4.35 6.47 17.51
C ASP A 89 3.31 7.30 18.26
N LYS A 90 2.58 6.65 19.18
CA LYS A 90 1.58 7.28 20.05
C LYS A 90 0.58 8.14 19.26
N GLY A 91 0.12 7.63 18.13
CA GLY A 91 -0.84 8.29 17.25
C GLY A 91 -0.23 9.17 16.15
N GLN A 92 1.10 9.35 16.11
CA GLN A 92 1.78 9.96 14.97
C GLN A 92 2.11 8.89 13.94
N ASP A 93 1.48 8.96 12.78
CA ASP A 93 1.67 8.00 11.69
C ASP A 93 2.76 8.46 10.71
N SER A 94 3.52 7.49 10.22
CA SER A 94 4.46 7.66 9.12
C SER A 94 4.35 6.47 8.19
N LEU A 95 4.23 6.74 6.89
CA LEU A 95 4.11 5.74 5.84
C LEU A 95 5.11 6.04 4.72
N ILE A 96 5.94 5.04 4.42
CA ILE A 96 6.68 4.95 3.17
C ILE A 96 5.96 3.94 2.29
N LEU A 97 5.49 4.37 1.13
CA LEU A 97 4.80 3.52 0.16
C LEU A 97 5.36 3.86 -1.22
N ASN A 98 6.13 2.94 -1.79
CA ASN A 98 6.90 3.15 -3.01
C ASN A 98 6.66 2.02 -4.02
N VAL A 99 6.81 2.34 -5.30
CA VAL A 99 6.95 1.34 -6.36
C VAL A 99 8.29 0.62 -6.16
N ILE A 100 8.28 -0.71 -6.13
CA ILE A 100 9.51 -1.50 -6.14
C ILE A 100 10.21 -1.28 -7.48
N PRO A 101 11.51 -0.91 -7.51
CA PRO A 101 12.25 -0.71 -8.75
C PRO A 101 12.11 -1.89 -9.71
N ASP A 102 11.96 -1.58 -11.00
CA ASP A 102 11.86 -2.55 -12.09
C ASP A 102 10.70 -3.56 -11.98
N SER A 103 9.72 -3.31 -11.10
CA SER A 103 8.51 -4.14 -10.98
C SER A 103 7.45 -3.83 -12.04
N GLY A 104 7.59 -2.68 -12.71
CA GLY A 104 6.70 -2.24 -13.79
C GLY A 104 6.77 -3.17 -15.01
N SER A 105 5.62 -3.55 -15.56
CA SER A 105 5.49 -4.40 -16.73
C SER A 105 4.73 -3.73 -17.88
N ASN A 106 4.88 -4.26 -19.10
CA ASN A 106 4.20 -3.78 -20.30
C ASN A 106 4.41 -2.27 -20.49
N GLU A 107 3.33 -1.49 -20.63
CA GLU A 107 3.40 -0.04 -20.83
C GLU A 107 3.83 0.74 -19.58
N LEU A 108 3.95 0.04 -18.43
CA LEU A 108 4.45 0.57 -17.16
C LEU A 108 5.91 0.15 -16.88
N THR A 109 6.62 -0.44 -17.85
CA THR A 109 8.04 -0.75 -17.73
C THR A 109 8.84 0.54 -17.46
N GLY A 110 9.66 0.54 -16.41
CA GLY A 110 10.42 1.72 -15.98
C GLY A 110 9.69 2.63 -14.98
N LEU A 111 8.47 2.26 -14.57
CA LEU A 111 7.71 2.99 -13.57
C LEU A 111 8.50 3.10 -12.26
N SER A 112 8.60 4.34 -11.75
CA SER A 112 9.06 4.64 -10.40
C SER A 112 8.12 5.64 -9.76
N GLY A 113 7.99 5.62 -8.43
CA GLY A 113 7.10 6.54 -7.76
C GLY A 113 6.85 6.20 -6.30
N LYS A 114 6.06 7.07 -5.67
CA LYS A 114 5.61 6.95 -4.28
C LYS A 114 4.15 7.35 -4.20
N MET A 115 3.41 6.72 -3.29
CA MET A 115 2.00 7.04 -3.07
C MET A 115 1.76 7.40 -1.60
N ALA A 116 0.91 8.39 -1.39
CA ALA A 116 0.34 8.72 -0.09
C ALA A 116 -1.10 8.22 -0.03
N ILE A 117 -1.58 7.95 1.19
CA ILE A 117 -2.96 7.54 1.45
C ILE A 117 -3.59 8.60 2.35
N ARG A 118 -4.82 9.00 2.02
CA ARG A 118 -5.65 9.89 2.84
C ARG A 118 -6.95 9.18 3.18
N ILE A 119 -7.50 9.49 4.36
CA ILE A 119 -8.83 9.01 4.78
C ILE A 119 -9.68 10.24 5.08
N GLU A 120 -10.74 10.44 4.30
CA GLU A 120 -11.61 11.61 4.39
C GLU A 120 -13.07 11.16 4.39
N GLY A 121 -13.83 11.53 5.42
CA GLY A 121 -15.25 11.13 5.53
C GLY A 121 -15.49 9.61 5.59
N GLY A 122 -14.47 8.82 5.94
CA GLY A 122 -14.53 7.35 5.95
C GLY A 122 -14.14 6.68 4.62
N ASN A 123 -13.84 7.46 3.58
CA ASN A 123 -13.37 6.97 2.28
C ASN A 123 -11.85 7.02 2.19
N HIS A 124 -11.27 6.07 1.48
CA HIS A 124 -9.82 6.01 1.24
C HIS A 124 -9.46 6.63 -0.12
N PHE A 125 -8.46 7.49 -0.11
CA PHE A 125 -7.92 8.16 -1.29
C PHE A 125 -6.43 7.88 -1.42
N TYR A 126 -5.95 7.81 -2.66
CA TYR A 126 -4.52 7.77 -2.97
C TYR A 126 -4.08 9.07 -3.65
N ASP A 127 -2.85 9.49 -3.37
CA ASP A 127 -2.12 10.49 -4.16
C ASP A 127 -0.83 9.83 -4.67
N PHE A 128 -0.72 9.61 -5.97
CA PHE A 128 0.41 8.88 -6.56
C PHE A 128 1.27 9.82 -7.40
N GLU A 129 2.52 10.00 -6.97
CA GLU A 129 3.56 10.75 -7.68
C GLU A 129 4.52 9.76 -8.35
N TYR A 130 4.64 9.82 -9.68
CA TYR A 130 5.40 8.83 -10.45
C TYR A 130 6.15 9.41 -11.65
N GLN A 131 7.08 8.62 -12.17
CA GLN A 131 7.81 8.86 -13.42
C GLN A 131 7.74 7.60 -14.29
N LEU A 132 7.58 7.80 -15.59
CA LEU A 132 7.51 6.75 -16.61
C LEU A 132 8.01 7.28 -17.96
#